data_AF-A0A445LA41-F1
#
_entry.id   AF-A0A445LA41-F1
#
_cell.length_a   1.000
_cell.length_b   1.000
_cell.length_c   1.000
_cell.angle_alpha   90.00
_cell.angle_beta   90.00
_cell.angle_gamma   90.00
#
_symmetry.space_group_name_H-M   'P 1'
#
loop_
_entity.id
_entity.type
_entity.pdbx_description
1 polymer ?
#
loop_
_entity_poly.entity_id
_entity_poly.type
_entity_poly.pdbx_seq_one_letter_code
_entity_poly.pdbx_strand_id
1 'polypeptide(L)'
;TGVKIIHARVSVAQWYFGFNRIQLGIYSDTGNQTCSKRMPGSLGHEEQDAQTFASWGVGYLKYDNCENDGILATERYPPMSEALLKTGRLIIFSMCE
;
A
#
# COMPACT_ATOMS: atom_id res chain seq x y z
N THR A 1 -17.95 10.79 6.42
CA THR A 1 -17.00 10.39 7.49
C THR A 1 -17.04 8.88 7.64
N GLY A 2 -16.46 8.15 6.68
CA GLY A 2 -16.34 6.70 6.75
C GLY A 2 -14.88 6.35 6.52
N VAL A 3 -14.18 5.92 7.57
CA VAL A 3 -12.86 5.32 7.41
C VAL A 3 -13.07 4.05 6.61
N LYS A 4 -12.53 3.99 5.38
CA LYS A 4 -12.45 2.74 4.63
C LYS A 4 -11.59 1.82 5.51
N ILE A 5 -12.21 0.86 6.18
CA ILE A 5 -11.47 -0.08 7.03
C ILE A 5 -10.68 -0.96 6.06
N ILE A 6 -9.43 -0.56 5.84
CA ILE A 6 -8.44 -1.35 5.13
C ILE A 6 -8.22 -2.57 6.02
N HIS A 7 -8.92 -3.67 5.76
CA HIS A 7 -8.52 -4.97 6.26
C HIS A 7 -7.25 -5.31 5.50
N ALA A 8 -6.12 -4.83 5.99
CA ALA A 8 -4.84 -5.13 5.41
C ALA A 8 -4.19 -6.25 6.22
N ARG A 9 -3.60 -7.23 5.53
CA ARG A 9 -2.76 -8.20 6.21
C ARG A 9 -1.44 -7.53 6.54
N VAL A 10 -1.21 -7.40 7.83
CA VAL A 10 0.00 -6.83 8.38
C VAL A 10 1.05 -7.94 8.50
N SER A 11 2.20 -7.76 7.88
CA SER A 11 3.36 -8.63 8.05
C SER A 11 4.43 -7.90 8.85
N VAL A 12 5.15 -8.64 9.69
CA VAL A 12 6.24 -8.09 10.48
C VAL A 12 7.52 -8.73 9.97
N ALA A 13 8.41 -7.94 9.35
CA ALA A 13 9.68 -8.43 8.83
C ALA A 13 10.85 -7.81 9.59
N GLN A 14 11.79 -8.66 10.01
CA GLN A 14 13.07 -8.28 10.61
C GLN A 14 14.16 -8.30 9.53
N TRP A 15 14.73 -7.15 9.19
CA TRP A 15 15.89 -7.09 8.31
C TRP A 15 17.20 -7.11 9.13
N TYR A 16 18.08 -8.08 8.85
CA TYR A 16 19.38 -8.27 9.49
C TYR A 16 20.48 -7.46 8.77
N PHE A 17 20.45 -6.14 8.86
CA PHE A 17 21.62 -5.31 8.53
C PHE A 17 21.72 -4.13 9.51
N GLY A 18 22.46 -4.33 10.60
CA GLY A 18 23.10 -3.27 11.41
C GLY A 18 22.22 -2.36 12.27
N PHE A 19 20.92 -2.23 12.00
CA PHE A 19 20.00 -1.47 12.83
C PHE A 19 18.69 -2.25 13.01
N ASN A 20 18.41 -2.67 14.25
CA ASN A 20 17.20 -3.39 14.65
C ASN A 20 15.95 -2.51 14.47
N ARG A 21 15.47 -2.35 13.23
CA ARG A 21 14.16 -1.77 12.95
C ARG A 21 13.31 -2.82 12.26
N ILE A 22 12.48 -3.48 13.07
CA ILE A 22 11.35 -4.26 12.58
C ILE A 22 10.49 -3.31 11.74
N GLN A 23 10.28 -3.64 10.47
CA GLN A 23 9.42 -2.86 9.58
C GLN A 23 8.12 -3.60 9.36
N LEU A 24 7.02 -2.87 9.55
CA LEU A 24 5.68 -3.34 9.31
C LEU A 24 5.42 -3.31 7.80
N GLY A 25 5.18 -4.48 7.21
CA GLY A 25 4.73 -4.64 5.85
C GLY A 25 3.21 -4.66 5.76
N ILE A 26 2.67 -4.06 4.71
CA ILE A 26 1.24 -4.09 4.40
C ILE A 26 1.03 -4.45 2.93
N TYR A 27 -0.16 -4.94 2.64
CA TYR A 27 -0.57 -5.32 1.30
C TYR A 27 -1.82 -4.54 0.90
N SER A 28 -1.80 -3.99 -0.32
CA SER A 28 -2.97 -3.45 -0.99
C SER A 28 -2.88 -3.74 -2.50
N ASP A 29 -3.84 -3.22 -3.24
CA ASP A 29 -4.02 -3.47 -4.66
C ASP A 29 -4.30 -2.15 -5.39
N THR A 30 -3.78 -2.02 -6.60
CA THR A 30 -4.01 -0.88 -7.50
C THR A 30 -5.33 -0.97 -8.26
N GLY A 31 -6.22 -1.91 -7.87
CA GLY A 31 -7.62 -1.97 -8.28
C GLY A 31 -8.63 -1.68 -7.17
N ASN A 32 -9.89 -1.96 -7.47
CA ASN A 32 -11.02 -1.76 -6.54
C ASN A 32 -11.02 -2.76 -5.38
N GLN A 33 -10.50 -3.97 -5.60
CA GLN A 33 -10.40 -5.03 -4.61
C GLN A 33 -9.04 -5.73 -4.74
N THR A 34 -8.57 -6.28 -3.63
CA THR A 34 -7.41 -7.19 -3.66
C THR A 34 -7.66 -8.40 -4.55
N CYS A 35 -6.60 -9.05 -5.04
CA CYS A 35 -6.70 -10.30 -5.80
C CYS A 35 -7.53 -11.40 -5.11
N SER A 36 -7.58 -11.42 -3.78
CA SER A 36 -8.41 -12.37 -3.02
C SER A 36 -9.91 -12.07 -3.06
N LYS A 37 -10.30 -10.86 -3.50
CA LYS A 37 -11.66 -10.31 -3.49
C LYS A 37 -12.33 -10.27 -2.10
N ARG A 38 -11.52 -10.26 -1.03
CA ARG A 38 -12.01 -10.23 0.37
C ARG A 38 -11.90 -8.86 1.03
N MET A 39 -11.09 -7.99 0.44
CA MET A 39 -10.66 -6.73 1.03
C MET A 39 -10.57 -5.69 -0.10
N PRO A 40 -10.93 -4.42 0.16
CA PRO A 40 -10.83 -3.36 -0.83
C PRO A 40 -9.38 -3.13 -1.25
N GLY A 41 -9.18 -2.70 -2.50
CA GLY A 41 -7.93 -2.10 -2.94
C GLY A 41 -7.94 -0.59 -2.71
N SER A 42 -6.90 0.08 -3.22
CA SER A 42 -6.60 1.48 -2.96
C SER A 42 -6.81 2.40 -4.18
N LEU A 43 -7.31 1.88 -5.31
CA LEU A 43 -7.60 2.68 -6.49
C LEU A 43 -8.55 3.85 -6.16
N GLY A 44 -8.12 5.08 -6.46
CA GLY A 44 -8.85 6.32 -6.17
C GLY A 44 -8.85 6.77 -4.70
N HIS A 45 -8.15 6.03 -3.83
CA HIS A 45 -8.02 6.31 -2.40
C HIS A 45 -6.56 6.40 -1.94
N GLU A 46 -5.63 6.61 -2.88
CA GLU A 46 -4.19 6.46 -2.66
C GLU A 46 -3.67 7.41 -1.59
N GLU A 47 -4.07 8.70 -1.63
CA GLU A 47 -3.65 9.68 -0.63
C GLU A 47 -4.17 9.34 0.78
N GLN A 48 -5.43 8.92 0.88
CA GLN A 48 -6.03 8.53 2.16
C GLN A 48 -5.34 7.29 2.74
N ASP A 49 -5.12 6.28 1.91
CA ASP A 49 -4.54 5.00 2.32
C ASP A 49 -3.06 5.16 2.65
N ALA A 50 -2.29 5.94 1.86
CA ALA A 50 -0.88 6.24 2.16
C ALA A 50 -0.72 6.95 3.51
N GLN A 51 -1.55 7.96 3.80
CA GLN A 51 -1.52 8.64 5.10
C GLN A 51 -1.90 7.69 6.23
N THR A 52 -2.86 6.80 6.01
CA THR A 52 -3.24 5.76 6.97
C THR A 52 -2.07 4.82 7.24
N PHE A 53 -1.40 4.31 6.20
CA PHE A 53 -0.24 3.43 6.34
C PHE A 53 0.91 4.11 7.08
N ALA A 54 1.20 5.37 6.76
CA ALA A 54 2.20 6.16 7.46
C ALA A 54 1.86 6.34 8.95
N SER A 55 0.59 6.64 9.28
CA SER A 55 0.13 6.78 10.66
C SER A 55 0.26 5.50 11.48
N TRP A 56 0.11 4.33 10.83
CA TRP A 56 0.30 3.01 11.45
C TRP A 56 1.76 2.60 11.57
N GLY A 57 2.68 3.39 11.03
CA GLY A 57 4.11 3.07 11.06
C GLY A 57 4.53 2.01 10.04
N VAL A 58 3.76 1.78 8.98
CA VAL A 58 4.14 0.90 7.86
C VAL A 58 5.49 1.34 7.28
N GLY A 59 6.37 0.38 7.02
CA GLY A 59 7.67 0.61 6.36
C GLY A 59 7.77 -0.03 4.98
N TYR A 60 6.81 -0.87 4.60
CA TYR A 60 6.81 -1.59 3.32
C TYR A 60 5.37 -1.77 2.82
N LEU A 61 5.11 -1.47 1.55
CA LEU A 61 3.86 -1.72 0.85
C LEU A 61 4.10 -2.66 -0.33
N LYS A 62 3.43 -3.81 -0.34
CA LYS A 62 3.22 -4.61 -1.56
C LYS A 62 1.95 -4.13 -2.26
N TYR A 63 2.04 -3.78 -3.55
CA TYR A 63 0.94 -3.18 -4.31
C TYR A 63 0.63 -3.99 -5.59
N ASP A 64 -0.39 -4.83 -5.49
CA ASP A 64 -0.81 -5.84 -6.48
C ASP A 64 -1.68 -5.26 -7.60
N ASN A 65 -1.91 -6.00 -8.69
CA ASN A 65 -2.48 -5.46 -9.94
C ASN A 65 -3.85 -6.04 -10.36
N CYS A 66 -4.66 -6.55 -9.42
CA CYS A 66 -5.95 -7.14 -9.73
C CYS A 66 -7.07 -6.09 -9.84
N GLU A 67 -8.25 -6.45 -10.39
CA GLU A 67 -9.48 -5.62 -10.38
C GLU A 67 -9.26 -4.15 -10.78
N ASN A 68 -8.46 -3.95 -11.84
CA ASN A 68 -7.85 -2.67 -12.22
C ASN A 68 -8.66 -1.81 -13.20
N ASP A 69 -9.92 -2.18 -13.44
CA ASP A 69 -10.86 -1.51 -14.36
C ASP A 69 -10.35 -1.31 -15.79
N GLY A 70 -9.32 -2.06 -16.21
CA GLY A 70 -8.70 -1.91 -17.54
C GLY A 70 -7.83 -0.66 -17.68
N ILE A 71 -7.58 0.07 -16.60
CA ILE A 71 -6.71 1.25 -16.59
C ILE A 71 -5.25 0.78 -16.67
N LEU A 72 -4.43 1.50 -17.44
CA LEU A 72 -3.02 1.16 -17.63
C LEU A 72 -2.24 1.24 -16.29
N ALA A 73 -1.31 0.31 -16.08
CA ALA A 73 -0.45 0.30 -14.90
C ALA A 73 0.34 1.61 -14.76
N THR A 74 0.77 2.20 -15.89
CA THR A 74 1.44 3.50 -15.95
C THR A 74 0.60 4.66 -15.43
N GLU A 75 -0.71 4.50 -15.29
CA GLU A 75 -1.61 5.51 -14.75
C GLU A 75 -1.95 5.26 -13.28
N ARG A 76 -1.96 4.00 -12.82
CA ARG A 76 -2.41 3.65 -11.46
C ARG A 76 -1.30 3.48 -10.42
N TYR A 77 -0.09 3.13 -10.82
CA TYR A 77 1.05 3.05 -9.90
C TYR A 77 1.58 4.44 -9.45
N PRO A 78 1.70 5.45 -10.34
CA PRO A 78 2.22 6.76 -9.94
C PRO A 78 1.42 7.46 -8.82
N PRO A 79 0.07 7.47 -8.81
CA PRO A 79 -0.70 8.08 -7.73
C PRO A 79 -0.33 7.54 -6.34
N MET A 80 -0.15 6.22 -6.19
CA MET A 80 0.28 5.62 -4.92
C MET A 80 1.74 5.98 -4.60
N SER A 81 2.63 5.94 -5.58
CA SER A 81 4.04 6.34 -5.39
C SER A 81 4.14 7.78 -4.88
N GLU A 82 3.42 8.71 -5.52
CA GLU A 82 3.37 10.11 -5.10
C GLU A 82 2.74 10.28 -3.71
N ALA A 83 1.63 9.57 -3.44
CA ALA A 83 0.96 9.60 -2.15
C ALA A 83 1.88 9.14 -1.01
N LEU A 84 2.65 8.06 -1.20
CA LEU A 84 3.63 7.58 -0.23
C LEU A 84 4.74 8.61 0.01
N LEU A 85 5.28 9.24 -1.03
CA LEU A 85 6.30 10.28 -0.90
C LEU A 85 5.77 11.49 -0.11
N LYS A 86 4.51 11.90 -0.32
CA LYS A 86 3.88 13.01 0.41
C LYS A 86 3.70 12.74 1.91
N THR A 87 3.75 11.48 2.38
CA THR A 87 3.61 11.17 3.81
C THR A 87 4.81 11.60 4.65
N GLY A 88 5.98 11.82 4.04
CA GLY A 88 7.23 12.11 4.75
C GLY A 88 7.83 10.90 5.49
N ARG A 89 7.22 9.71 5.40
CA ARG A 89 7.75 8.45 5.94
C ARG A 89 8.36 7.63 4.81
N LEU A 90 9.54 7.06 5.04
CA LEU A 90 10.10 6.07 4.12
C LEU A 90 9.27 4.79 4.18
N ILE A 91 8.44 4.58 3.16
CA ILE A 91 7.70 3.35 2.92
C ILE A 91 8.25 2.74 1.62
N ILE A 92 8.85 1.56 1.71
CA ILE A 92 9.34 0.84 0.53
C ILE A 92 8.14 0.44 -0.33
N PHE A 93 8.15 0.85 -1.59
CA PHE A 93 7.08 0.57 -2.54
C PHE A 93 7.46 -0.61 -3.44
N SER A 94 6.80 -1.74 -3.27
CA SER A 94 7.01 -2.96 -4.06
C SER A 94 5.84 -3.15 -5.02
N MET A 95 6.09 -2.81 -6.28
CA MET A 95 5.15 -3.04 -7.38
C MET A 95 5.06 -4.55 -7.68
N CYS A 96 3.86 -5.01 -8.05
CA CYS A 96 3.54 -6.43 -8.27
C CYS A 96 2.50 -6.51 -9.40
N GLU A 97 2.98 -6.61 -10.64
CA GLU A 97 2.15 -6.72 -11.85
C GLU A 97 1.88 -8.16 -12.29
#